data_AF-A0A2E8K616-F1
#
_entry.id   AF-A0A2E8K616-F1
#
_cell.length_a   1.000
_cell.length_b   1.000
_cell.length_c   1.000
_cell.angle_alpha   90.00
_cell.angle_beta   90.00
_cell.angle_gamma   90.00
#
_symmetry.space_group_name_H-M   'P 1'
#
loop_
_entity.id
_entity.type
_entity.pdbx_description
1 polymer ?
#
loop_
_entity_poly.entity_id
_entity_poly.type
_entity_poly.pdbx_seq_one_letter_code
_entity_poly.pdbx_strand_id
1 'polypeptide(L)'
;MNFTDEAENSSFESNVHALAPDDLQIQNEEYLGTGGRSQENRHAQFVPAFKDRDTNIVYSSKFGDGRTAPFHCIDGLPEDAFTDDEVPSLKTNVIVGFIREGKFFTRDEAAAWMNNAS
;
A
#
# COMPACT_ATOMS: atom_id res chain seq x y z
N MET A 1 -2.11 43.19 -17.11
CA MET A 1 -3.45 42.62 -16.85
C MET A 1 -3.23 41.43 -15.93
N ASN A 2 -3.67 41.56 -14.68
CA ASN A 2 -3.83 40.45 -13.75
C ASN A 2 -4.99 39.59 -14.24
N PHE A 3 -4.82 38.27 -14.26
CA PHE A 3 -5.88 37.35 -13.88
C PHE A 3 -5.22 36.30 -12.98
N THR A 4 -5.53 36.43 -11.70
CA THR A 4 -5.33 35.44 -10.64
C THR A 4 -6.34 34.32 -10.77
N ASP A 5 -5.98 33.19 -10.16
CA ASP A 5 -6.81 32.08 -9.73
C ASP A 5 -7.50 31.26 -10.83
N GLU A 6 -7.31 29.94 -10.75
CA GLU A 6 -8.37 29.00 -10.34
C GLU A 6 -7.68 27.71 -9.90
N ALA A 7 -7.33 27.69 -8.61
CA ALA A 7 -7.22 26.45 -7.86
C ALA A 7 -8.64 25.92 -7.67
N GLU A 8 -9.14 25.11 -8.60
CA GLU A 8 -10.38 24.35 -8.42
C GLU A 8 -10.10 22.84 -8.34
N ASN A 9 -9.90 22.41 -7.09
CA ASN A 9 -10.73 21.40 -6.45
C ASN A 9 -11.26 20.25 -7.34
N SER A 10 -10.52 19.14 -7.38
CA SER A 10 -11.09 17.81 -7.63
C SER A 10 -10.61 16.81 -6.58
N SER A 11 -10.86 17.16 -5.32
CA SER A 11 -11.05 16.19 -4.25
C SER A 11 -12.50 15.68 -4.37
N PHE A 12 -12.69 14.47 -4.91
CA PHE A 12 -13.83 13.54 -4.70
C PHE A 12 -14.09 12.55 -5.87
N GLU A 13 -13.07 12.09 -6.58
CA GLU A 13 -13.17 10.84 -7.33
C GLU A 13 -12.06 9.94 -6.82
N SER A 14 -12.44 9.01 -5.94
CA SER A 14 -11.68 7.82 -5.60
C SER A 14 -11.42 7.04 -6.89
N ASN A 15 -10.39 7.44 -7.64
CA ASN A 15 -9.95 6.74 -8.82
C ASN A 15 -9.41 5.38 -8.36
N VAL A 16 -10.23 4.36 -8.57
CA VAL A 16 -9.87 2.94 -8.58
C VAL A 16 -8.86 2.69 -9.71
N HIS A 17 -7.65 3.23 -9.57
CA HIS A 17 -6.51 2.84 -10.38
C HIS A 17 -5.86 1.61 -9.76
N ALA A 18 -5.45 0.69 -10.63
CA ALA A 18 -4.55 -0.38 -10.28
C ALA A 18 -3.34 0.22 -9.57
N LEU A 19 -2.99 -0.28 -8.37
CA LEU A 19 -1.82 0.15 -7.61
C LEU A 19 -0.56 0.08 -8.48
N ALA A 20 -0.16 1.21 -9.03
CA ALA A 20 1.08 1.38 -9.74
C ALA A 20 2.23 1.58 -8.73
N PRO A 21 3.49 1.35 -9.13
CA PRO A 21 4.65 1.67 -8.30
C PRO A 21 4.63 3.12 -7.76
N ASP A 22 4.17 4.07 -8.57
CA ASP A 22 4.05 5.47 -8.17
C ASP A 22 3.00 5.67 -7.06
N ASP A 23 1.92 4.89 -7.05
CA ASP A 23 0.91 4.92 -5.98
C ASP A 23 1.48 4.46 -4.64
N LEU A 24 2.43 3.50 -4.66
CA LEU A 24 3.12 3.08 -3.44
C LEU A 24 3.98 4.20 -2.88
N GLN A 25 4.64 4.98 -3.75
CA GLN A 25 5.43 6.12 -3.31
C GLN A 25 4.55 7.23 -2.73
N ILE A 26 3.43 7.57 -3.40
CA ILE A 26 2.46 8.57 -2.92
C ILE A 26 1.93 8.17 -1.54
N GLN A 27 1.48 6.92 -1.38
CA GLN A 27 1.04 6.43 -0.07
C GLN A 27 2.18 6.40 0.95
N ASN A 28 3.41 6.11 0.53
CA ASN A 28 4.56 6.14 1.44
C ASN A 28 4.84 7.56 1.96
N GLU A 29 4.59 8.59 1.16
CA GLU A 29 4.70 9.99 1.54
C GLU A 29 3.53 10.45 2.41
N GLU A 30 2.30 10.04 2.09
CA GLU A 30 1.10 10.35 2.89
C GLU A 30 1.22 9.87 4.34
N TYR A 31 1.81 8.69 4.56
CA TYR A 31 1.97 8.09 5.87
C TYR A 31 3.31 8.43 6.56
N LEU A 32 4.07 9.40 6.03
CA LEU A 32 5.33 9.86 6.62
C LEU A 32 5.16 10.25 8.10
N GLY A 33 5.99 9.68 8.98
CA GLY A 33 5.94 9.97 10.41
C GLY A 33 4.84 9.23 11.18
N THR A 34 4.12 8.31 10.53
CA THR A 34 3.11 7.46 11.17
C THR A 34 3.52 5.99 11.13
N GLY A 35 2.90 5.16 11.98
CA GLY A 35 3.06 3.70 11.93
C GLY A 35 2.51 3.02 10.66
N GLY A 36 1.87 3.76 9.75
CA GLY A 36 1.42 3.24 8.46
C GLY A 36 2.54 3.08 7.42
N ARG A 37 3.79 3.36 7.80
CA ARG A 37 4.96 3.28 6.94
C ARG A 37 6.01 2.31 7.49
N SER A 38 6.67 1.58 6.59
CA SER A 38 7.58 0.48 6.92
C SER A 38 8.76 0.93 7.79
N GLN A 39 9.30 2.13 7.55
CA GLN A 39 10.44 2.66 8.30
C GLN A 39 10.08 2.90 9.78
N GLU A 40 8.86 3.36 10.06
CA GLU A 40 8.37 3.74 11.37
C GLU A 40 7.88 2.54 12.18
N ASN A 41 7.30 1.53 11.53
CA ASN A 41 6.70 0.38 12.22
C ASN A 41 7.57 -0.88 12.27
N ARG A 42 8.77 -0.84 11.66
CA ARG A 42 9.68 -1.99 11.56
C ARG A 42 9.98 -2.67 12.89
N HIS A 43 10.15 -1.87 13.94
CA HIS A 43 10.51 -2.37 15.27
C HIS A 43 9.36 -3.11 15.97
N ALA A 44 8.12 -2.94 15.50
CA ALA A 44 6.92 -3.57 16.03
C ALA A 44 6.52 -4.86 15.28
N GLN A 45 7.44 -5.44 14.50
CA GLN A 45 7.27 -6.70 13.78
C GLN A 45 6.18 -6.68 12.69
N PHE A 46 5.84 -5.50 12.17
CA PHE A 46 5.03 -5.39 10.97
C PHE A 46 5.85 -5.81 9.74
N VAL A 47 5.26 -6.69 8.92
CA VAL A 47 5.82 -7.15 7.64
C VAL A 47 5.00 -6.54 6.51
N PRO A 48 5.59 -5.80 5.56
CA PRO A 48 4.84 -5.22 4.45
C PRO A 48 4.09 -6.27 3.64
N ALA A 49 2.84 -5.99 3.28
CA ALA A 49 1.95 -6.92 2.62
C ALA A 49 0.87 -6.23 1.80
N PHE A 50 0.17 -7.03 1.00
CA PHE A 50 -0.98 -6.66 0.19
C PHE A 50 -2.12 -7.62 0.50
N LYS A 51 -3.37 -7.17 0.36
CA LYS A 51 -4.54 -8.02 0.51
C LYS A 51 -5.49 -7.80 -0.65
N ASP A 52 -5.83 -8.87 -1.36
CA ASP A 52 -6.97 -8.88 -2.27
C ASP A 52 -8.25 -8.93 -1.43
N ARG A 53 -9.09 -7.88 -1.54
CA ARG A 53 -10.30 -7.75 -0.75
C ARG A 53 -11.42 -8.70 -1.16
N ASP A 54 -11.43 -9.16 -2.42
CA ASP A 54 -12.48 -10.04 -2.90
C ASP A 54 -12.21 -11.48 -2.48
N THR A 55 -10.96 -11.93 -2.62
CA THR A 55 -10.56 -13.30 -2.25
C THR A 55 -10.13 -13.43 -0.79
N ASN A 56 -9.86 -12.31 -0.11
CA ASN A 56 -9.22 -12.23 1.21
C ASN A 56 -7.81 -12.84 1.28
N ILE A 57 -7.19 -13.15 0.14
CA ILE A 57 -5.81 -13.64 0.10
C ILE A 57 -4.86 -12.50 0.47
N VAL A 58 -3.89 -12.80 1.33
CA VAL A 58 -2.86 -11.87 1.75
C VAL A 58 -1.53 -12.28 1.13
N TYR A 59 -0.90 -11.35 0.42
CA TYR A 59 0.40 -11.53 -0.23
C TYR A 59 1.45 -10.75 0.55
N SER A 60 2.49 -11.42 1.07
CA SER A 60 3.63 -10.73 1.67
C SER A 60 4.43 -10.00 0.59
N SER A 61 4.90 -8.79 0.89
CA SER A 61 5.83 -8.06 0.03
C SER A 61 7.15 -8.82 -0.08
N LYS A 62 7.56 -9.12 -1.30
CA LYS A 62 8.77 -9.89 -1.60
C LYS A 62 9.51 -9.27 -2.78
N PHE A 63 10.83 -9.40 -2.77
CA PHE A 63 11.62 -9.19 -3.97
C PHE A 63 11.32 -10.29 -5.00
N GLY A 64 11.64 -10.06 -6.27
CA GLY A 64 11.43 -11.05 -7.34
C GLY A 64 12.18 -12.39 -7.13
N ASP A 65 13.17 -12.44 -6.24
CA ASP A 65 13.85 -13.67 -5.83
C ASP A 65 13.17 -14.41 -4.66
N GLY A 66 12.02 -13.92 -4.19
CA GLY A 66 11.20 -14.51 -3.15
C GLY A 66 11.58 -14.14 -1.71
N ARG A 67 12.68 -13.42 -1.47
CA ARG A 67 13.02 -12.91 -0.13
C ARG A 67 12.02 -11.84 0.32
N THR A 68 11.67 -11.83 1.60
CA THR A 68 10.78 -10.80 2.19
C THR A 68 11.39 -9.41 2.02
N ALA A 69 10.61 -8.50 1.46
CA ALA A 69 11.03 -7.12 1.30
C ALA A 69 10.77 -6.33 2.59
N PRO A 70 11.71 -5.46 3.02
CA PRO A 70 11.52 -4.62 4.20
C PRO A 70 10.65 -3.39 3.94
N PHE A 71 10.16 -3.21 2.70
CA PHE A 71 9.23 -2.19 2.25
C PHE A 71 8.25 -2.78 1.22
N HIS A 72 7.21 -2.04 0.85
CA HIS A 72 6.26 -2.45 -0.19
C HIS A 72 6.92 -2.47 -1.56
N CYS A 73 7.00 -3.64 -2.18
CA CYS A 73 7.36 -3.82 -3.58
C CYS A 73 6.48 -4.92 -4.17
N ILE A 74 6.23 -4.83 -5.47
CA ILE A 74 5.32 -5.74 -6.19
C ILE A 74 6.06 -6.84 -6.97
N ASP A 75 7.38 -6.74 -7.08
CA ASP A 75 8.22 -7.60 -7.92
C ASP A 75 8.07 -9.11 -7.65
N GLY A 76 7.75 -9.48 -6.41
CA GLY A 76 7.59 -10.88 -5.99
C GLY A 76 6.14 -11.30 -5.75
N LEU A 77 5.16 -10.52 -6.20
CA LEU A 77 3.75 -10.89 -6.09
C LEU A 77 3.40 -11.98 -7.13
N PRO A 78 2.51 -12.92 -6.77
CA PRO A 78 2.02 -13.92 -7.72
C PRO A 78 1.14 -13.28 -8.79
N GLU A 79 1.02 -13.94 -9.94
CA GLU A 79 0.15 -13.50 -11.07
C GLU A 79 -1.29 -13.25 -10.62
N ASP A 80 -1.81 -14.03 -9.66
CA ASP A 80 -3.16 -13.87 -9.09
C ASP A 80 -3.41 -12.48 -8.46
N ALA A 81 -2.38 -11.69 -8.17
CA ALA A 81 -2.51 -10.32 -7.67
C ALA A 81 -2.71 -9.28 -8.80
N PHE A 82 -2.48 -9.66 -10.05
CA PHE A 82 -2.51 -8.79 -11.22
C PHE A 82 -3.74 -9.05 -12.11
N THR A 83 -4.04 -8.11 -13.01
CA THR A 83 -5.06 -8.25 -14.04
C THR A 83 -4.55 -9.12 -15.20
N ASP A 84 -5.47 -9.80 -15.88
CA ASP A 84 -5.18 -10.65 -17.05
C ASP A 84 -5.11 -9.85 -18.38
N ASP A 85 -4.81 -8.56 -18.30
CA ASP A 85 -4.75 -7.67 -19.47
C ASP A 85 -3.42 -7.83 -20.24
N GLU A 86 -3.34 -7.31 -21.46
CA GLU A 86 -2.10 -7.33 -22.28
C GLU A 86 -0.92 -6.68 -21.56
N VAL A 87 -1.19 -5.68 -20.72
CA VAL A 87 -0.23 -5.08 -19.79
C VAL A 87 -0.74 -5.34 -18.36
N PRO A 88 -0.19 -6.35 -17.65
CA PRO A 88 -0.63 -6.68 -16.30
C PRO A 88 -0.47 -5.51 -15.33
N SER A 89 -1.51 -5.25 -14.55
CA SER A 89 -1.54 -4.23 -13.51
C SER A 89 -2.07 -4.81 -12.20
N LEU A 90 -1.75 -4.24 -11.04
CA LEU A 90 -2.27 -4.80 -9.78
C LEU A 90 -3.80 -4.64 -9.73
N LYS A 91 -4.54 -5.67 -9.32
CA LYS A 91 -6.00 -5.58 -9.26
C LYS A 91 -6.44 -4.41 -8.36
N THR A 92 -7.48 -3.68 -8.75
CA THR A 92 -7.97 -2.48 -8.04
C THR A 92 -8.50 -2.76 -6.63
N ASN A 93 -8.86 -4.02 -6.36
CA ASN A 93 -9.33 -4.50 -5.07
C ASN A 93 -8.19 -4.90 -4.11
N VAL A 94 -6.94 -4.92 -4.60
CA VAL A 94 -5.76 -5.16 -3.78
C VAL A 94 -5.45 -3.90 -2.99
N ILE A 95 -5.25 -4.05 -1.69
CA ILE A 95 -4.91 -2.94 -0.79
C ILE A 95 -3.56 -3.15 -0.13
N VAL A 96 -2.90 -2.04 0.20
CA VAL A 96 -1.58 -2.01 0.83
C VAL A 96 -1.71 -2.04 2.34
N GLY A 97 -0.88 -2.83 3.00
CA GLY A 97 -0.88 -2.92 4.46
C GLY A 97 0.28 -3.74 4.99
N PHE A 98 0.05 -4.41 6.11
CA PHE A 98 1.08 -5.16 6.82
C PHE A 98 0.49 -6.44 7.41
N ILE A 99 1.35 -7.45 7.60
CA ILE A 99 1.05 -8.60 8.43
C ILE A 99 1.73 -8.40 9.79
N ARG A 100 0.99 -8.63 10.86
CA ARG A 100 1.53 -8.74 12.21
C ARG A 100 0.81 -9.87 12.95
N GLU A 101 1.56 -10.79 13.55
CA GLU A 101 1.02 -11.95 14.28
C GLU A 101 -0.04 -12.73 13.47
N GLY A 102 0.20 -12.88 12.15
CA GLY A 102 -0.71 -13.61 11.24
C GLY A 102 -1.98 -12.87 10.86
N LYS A 103 -2.15 -11.60 11.25
CA LYS A 103 -3.29 -10.76 10.86
C LYS A 103 -2.85 -9.66 9.92
N PHE A 104 -3.71 -9.34 8.95
CA PHE A 104 -3.53 -8.18 8.09
C PHE A 104 -3.98 -6.91 8.81
N PHE A 105 -3.20 -5.84 8.65
CA PHE A 105 -3.47 -4.50 9.11
C PHE A 105 -3.37 -3.55 7.92
N THR A 106 -4.33 -2.66 7.73
CA THR A 106 -4.18 -1.53 6.80
C THR A 106 -3.09 -0.57 7.30
N ARG A 107 -2.67 0.37 6.47
CA ARG A 107 -1.75 1.44 6.89
C ARG A 107 -2.33 2.26 8.06
N ASP A 108 -3.62 2.57 8.03
CA ASP A 108 -4.30 3.26 9.13
C ASP A 108 -4.33 2.44 10.42
N GLU A 109 -4.64 1.13 10.31
CA GLU A 109 -4.66 0.23 11.47
C GLU A 109 -3.26 0.08 12.08
N ALA A 110 -2.22 0.00 11.24
CA ALA A 110 -0.83 -0.01 11.70
C ALA A 110 -0.44 1.32 12.37
N ALA A 111 -0.84 2.47 11.80
CA ALA A 111 -0.62 3.78 12.40
C ALA A 111 -1.29 3.90 13.77
N ALA A 112 -2.57 3.52 13.86
CA ALA A 112 -3.33 3.53 15.11
C ALA A 112 -2.71 2.58 16.16
N TRP A 113 -2.26 1.39 15.74
CA TRP A 113 -1.59 0.44 16.63
C TRP A 113 -0.32 1.04 17.24
N MET A 114 0.54 1.66 16.41
CA MET A 114 1.80 2.25 16.86
C MET A 114 1.58 3.40 17.85
N ASN A 115 0.56 4.23 17.61
CA ASN A 115 0.21 5.33 18.51
C ASN A 115 -0.27 4.83 19.89
N ASN A 116 -0.94 3.67 19.94
CA ASN A 116 -1.45 3.08 21.18
C ASN A 116 -0.41 2.21 21.92
N ALA A 117 0.67 1.82 21.25
CA ALA A 117 1.75 1.00 21.81
C ALA A 117 2.93 1.82 22.36
N SER A 118 2.86 3.16 22.27
CA SER A 118 3.88 4.12 22.69
C SER A 118 3.76 4.52 24.16
#